data_AF-A0A7X9FPG9-F1
#
_entry.id   AF-A0A7X9FPG9-F1
#
_cell.length_a   1.000
_cell.length_b   1.000
_cell.length_c   1.000
_cell.angle_alpha   90.00
_cell.angle_beta   90.00
_cell.angle_gamma   90.00
#
_symmetry.space_group_name_H-M   'P 1'
#
loop_
_entity.id
_entity.type
_entity.pdbx_description
1 polymer ?
#
loop_
_entity_poly.entity_id
_entity_poly.type
_entity_poly.pdbx_seq_one_letter_code
_entity_poly.pdbx_strand_id
1 'polypeptide(L)'
;MASHYLISRNGDIYALVEEGKRAWHAGESQMCFEDDTRCMVNDFSIGIELIATETSGFTDAQYKSLSELINNIIERHPICSIVGHENIAPARKTDPGQFFDWQYLKEQLSQLGMVINMIRFPSLAC
;
A
#
# COMPACT_ATOMS: atom_id res chain seq x y z
N MET A 1 3.56 -8.63 -14.29
CA MET A 1 3.44 -7.66 -13.20
C MET A 1 4.12 -8.27 -11.98
N ALA A 2 4.92 -7.50 -11.25
CA ALA A 2 5.55 -7.94 -10.01
C ALA A 2 5.53 -6.79 -9.00
N SER A 3 5.27 -7.10 -7.74
CA SER A 3 5.38 -6.20 -6.60
C SER A 3 6.67 -6.51 -5.82
N HIS A 4 7.01 -5.68 -4.84
CA HIS A 4 8.12 -5.98 -3.92
C HIS A 4 7.71 -7.04 -2.92
N TYR A 5 6.46 -6.96 -2.45
CA TYR A 5 5.91 -7.87 -1.46
C TYR A 5 4.56 -8.45 -1.89
N LEU A 6 4.29 -9.66 -1.44
CA LEU A 6 2.99 -10.32 -1.48
C LEU A 6 2.64 -10.82 -0.07
N ILE A 7 1.42 -10.60 0.37
CA ILE A 7 0.91 -11.07 1.66
C ILE A 7 -0.20 -12.10 1.41
N SER A 8 0.02 -13.33 1.86
CA SER A 8 -0.96 -14.42 1.75
C SER A 8 -2.18 -14.16 2.63
N ARG A 9 -3.25 -14.94 2.44
CA ARG A 9 -4.44 -14.90 3.30
C ARG A 9 -4.14 -15.20 4.78
N ASN A 10 -3.06 -15.95 5.04
CA ASN A 10 -2.61 -16.30 6.38
C ASN A 10 -1.66 -15.25 7.00
N GLY A 11 -1.35 -14.17 6.27
CA GLY A 11 -0.40 -13.15 6.72
C GLY A 11 1.06 -13.44 6.39
N ASP A 12 1.38 -14.50 5.65
CA ASP A 12 2.76 -14.78 5.24
C ASP A 12 3.24 -13.71 4.27
N ILE A 13 4.41 -13.12 4.53
CA ILE A 13 5.03 -12.10 3.69
C ILE A 13 6.07 -12.77 2.79
N TYR A 14 5.92 -12.59 1.48
CA TYR A 14 6.87 -13.02 0.47
C TYR A 14 7.54 -11.79 -0.13
N ALA A 15 8.87 -11.71 -0.03
CA ALA A 15 9.68 -10.71 -0.74
C ALA A 15 9.99 -11.21 -2.15
N LEU A 16 9.55 -10.48 -3.17
CA LEU A 16 9.63 -10.88 -4.57
C LEU A 16 10.63 -10.03 -5.37
N VAL A 17 10.71 -8.74 -5.06
CA VAL A 17 11.65 -7.79 -5.66
C VAL A 17 12.29 -6.98 -4.54
N GLU A 18 13.61 -6.83 -4.57
CA GLU A 18 14.34 -5.96 -3.64
C GLU A 18 13.85 -4.50 -3.75
N GLU A 19 13.62 -3.82 -2.63
CA GLU A 19 13.07 -2.45 -2.60
C GLU A 19 13.95 -1.40 -3.29
N GLY A 20 15.25 -1.66 -3.43
CA GLY A 20 16.17 -0.80 -4.19
C GLY A 20 16.09 -1.01 -5.71
N LYS A 21 15.27 -1.97 -6.17
CA LYS A 21 15.03 -2.26 -7.59
C LYS A 21 13.62 -1.83 -7.95
N ARG A 22 13.43 -1.54 -9.23
CA ARG A 22 12.11 -1.18 -9.77
C ARG A 22 11.25 -2.43 -9.95
N ALA A 23 10.24 -2.61 -9.12
CA ALA A 23 9.14 -3.53 -9.41
C ALA A 23 8.15 -2.90 -10.42
N TRP A 24 7.36 -3.74 -11.10
CA TRP A 24 6.39 -3.30 -12.13
C TRP A 24 4.98 -3.65 -11.67
N HIS A 25 4.41 -2.81 -10.80
CA HIS A 25 3.09 -3.03 -10.18
C HIS A 25 2.09 -1.90 -10.49
N ALA A 26 2.53 -0.64 -10.57
CA ALA A 26 1.66 0.52 -10.71
C ALA A 26 1.24 0.85 -12.15
N GLY A 27 2.02 0.46 -13.16
CA GLY A 27 1.75 0.84 -14.57
C GLY A 27 1.71 2.35 -14.81
N GLU A 28 0.94 2.81 -15.80
CA GLU A 28 0.66 4.23 -16.01
C GLU A 28 -0.11 4.78 -14.79
N SER A 29 0.51 5.75 -14.12
CA SER A 29 0.10 6.20 -12.79
C SER A 29 0.64 7.60 -12.47
N GLN A 30 -0.03 8.31 -11.57
CA GLN A 30 0.33 9.61 -11.04
C GLN A 30 -0.07 9.73 -9.56
N MET A 31 0.75 10.41 -8.74
CA MET A 31 0.40 10.71 -7.35
C MET A 31 -0.88 11.55 -7.26
N CYS A 32 -1.68 11.29 -6.24
CA CYS A 32 -3.04 11.83 -6.09
C CYS A 32 -3.16 13.01 -5.12
N PHE A 33 -2.05 13.62 -4.72
CA PHE A 33 -2.05 14.77 -3.80
C PHE A 33 -1.86 16.07 -4.57
N GLU A 34 -2.52 17.14 -4.14
CA GLU A 34 -2.49 18.44 -4.83
C GLU A 34 -1.06 18.98 -5.03
N ASP A 35 -0.18 18.71 -4.05
CA ASP A 35 1.22 19.13 -4.04
C ASP A 35 2.20 18.06 -4.56
N ASP A 36 1.73 16.87 -4.96
CA ASP A 36 2.55 15.77 -5.46
C ASP A 36 1.99 15.24 -6.78
N THR A 37 2.58 15.71 -7.89
CA THR A 37 2.14 15.40 -9.26
C THR A 37 3.04 14.38 -9.97
N ARG A 38 3.94 13.71 -9.23
CA ARG A 38 4.89 12.75 -9.81
C ARG A 38 4.18 11.61 -10.54
N CYS A 39 4.64 11.32 -11.76
CA CYS A 39 4.12 10.24 -12.61
C CYS A 39 5.03 9.01 -12.57
N MET A 40 4.53 7.87 -13.08
CA MET A 40 5.26 6.60 -13.15
C MET A 40 5.66 6.08 -11.77
N VAL A 41 4.66 5.81 -10.93
CA VAL A 41 4.82 5.50 -9.49
C VAL A 41 5.76 4.30 -9.22
N ASN A 42 5.92 3.37 -10.17
CA ASN A 42 6.93 2.30 -10.09
C ASN A 42 8.37 2.82 -9.83
N ASP A 43 8.68 4.05 -10.22
CA ASP A 43 10.04 4.59 -10.18
C ASP A 43 10.45 5.05 -8.76
N PHE A 44 9.48 5.19 -7.84
CA PHE A 44 9.73 5.74 -6.50
C PHE A 44 8.82 5.12 -5.41
N SER A 45 8.24 3.96 -5.65
CA SER A 45 7.33 3.30 -4.69
C SER A 45 7.69 1.86 -4.42
N ILE A 46 7.19 1.36 -3.29
CA ILE A 46 7.23 -0.04 -2.91
C ILE A 46 5.82 -0.62 -3.03
N GLY A 47 5.57 -1.42 -4.07
CA GLY A 47 4.33 -2.19 -4.20
C GLY A 47 4.21 -3.36 -3.22
N ILE A 48 3.07 -3.44 -2.53
CA ILE A 48 2.67 -4.54 -1.65
C ILE A 48 1.34 -5.08 -2.15
N GLU A 49 1.30 -6.37 -2.47
CA GLU A 49 0.09 -7.06 -2.93
C GLU A 49 -0.51 -7.87 -1.78
N LEU A 50 -1.81 -7.85 -1.62
CA LEU A 50 -2.53 -8.69 -0.67
C LEU A 50 -3.39 -9.67 -1.47
N ILE A 51 -3.28 -10.97 -1.17
CA ILE A 51 -4.17 -11.96 -1.78
C ILE A 51 -5.59 -11.70 -1.28
N ALA A 52 -6.49 -11.28 -2.17
CA ALA A 52 -7.92 -11.18 -1.92
C ALA A 52 -8.67 -12.33 -2.60
N THR A 53 -9.91 -12.56 -2.20
CA THR A 53 -10.87 -13.36 -2.98
C THR A 53 -11.97 -12.44 -3.49
N GLU A 54 -12.67 -12.84 -4.55
CA GLU A 54 -13.73 -12.02 -5.17
C GLU A 54 -14.89 -11.70 -4.20
N THR A 55 -15.05 -12.48 -3.14
CA THR A 55 -16.23 -12.44 -2.25
C THR A 55 -15.90 -12.18 -0.79
N SER A 56 -14.63 -12.04 -0.41
CA SER A 56 -14.25 -11.75 0.98
C SER A 56 -13.15 -10.71 1.05
N GLY A 57 -13.28 -9.78 2.00
CA GLY A 57 -12.26 -8.78 2.26
C GLY A 57 -10.97 -9.38 2.84
N PHE A 58 -10.06 -8.50 3.25
CA PHE A 58 -8.75 -8.86 3.78
C PHE A 58 -8.85 -9.43 5.20
N THR A 59 -8.00 -10.38 5.57
CA THR A 59 -8.02 -11.00 6.90
C THR A 59 -7.29 -10.14 7.93
N ASP A 60 -7.62 -10.31 9.21
CA ASP A 60 -6.87 -9.70 10.32
C ASP A 60 -5.37 -10.05 10.26
N ALA A 61 -5.04 -11.29 9.86
CA ALA A 61 -3.66 -11.72 9.68
C ALA A 61 -2.95 -10.90 8.58
N GLN A 62 -3.64 -10.59 7.49
CA GLN A 62 -3.10 -9.71 6.45
C GLN A 62 -2.89 -8.29 6.95
N TYR A 63 -3.85 -7.70 7.68
CA TYR A 63 -3.68 -6.35 8.21
C TYR A 63 -2.54 -6.25 9.23
N LYS A 64 -2.41 -7.25 10.10
CA LYS A 64 -1.30 -7.32 11.06
C LYS A 64 0.05 -7.38 10.34
N SER A 65 0.20 -8.29 9.39
CA SER A 65 1.44 -8.40 8.62
C SER A 65 1.71 -7.16 7.76
N LEU A 66 0.66 -6.56 7.20
CA LEU A 66 0.77 -5.32 6.43
C LEU A 66 1.24 -4.15 7.30
N SER A 67 0.67 -3.97 8.50
CA SER A 67 1.04 -2.87 9.39
C SER A 67 2.48 -3.02 9.91
N GLU A 68 2.87 -4.24 10.30
CA GLU A 68 4.25 -4.57 10.69
C GLU A 68 5.22 -4.33 9.53
N LEU A 69 4.88 -4.76 8.30
CA LEU A 69 5.71 -4.55 7.12
C LEU A 69 5.86 -3.05 6.79
N ILE A 70 4.76 -2.30 6.81
CA ILE A 70 4.77 -0.85 6.58
C ILE A 70 5.66 -0.14 7.60
N ASN A 71 5.56 -0.49 8.88
CA ASN A 71 6.42 0.09 9.92
C ASN A 71 7.91 -0.16 9.60
N ASN A 72 8.27 -1.40 9.29
CA ASN A 72 9.64 -1.76 8.93
C ASN A 72 10.14 -1.08 7.64
N ILE A 73 9.26 -0.83 6.68
CA ILE A 73 9.61 -0.08 5.44
C ILE A 73 9.88 1.38 5.77
N ILE A 74 9.03 2.02 6.57
CA ILE A 74 9.17 3.43 6.96
C ILE A 74 10.44 3.68 7.78
N GLU A 75 10.88 2.72 8.59
CA GLU A 75 12.17 2.83 9.29
C GLU A 75 13.38 2.81 8.35
N ARG A 76 13.24 2.21 7.15
CA ARG A 76 14.33 2.05 6.18
C ARG A 76 14.29 3.06 5.04
N HIS A 77 13.13 3.64 4.78
CA HIS A 77 12.87 4.52 3.64
C HIS A 77 12.10 5.78 4.08
N PRO A 78 12.37 6.96 3.50
CA PRO A 78 11.66 8.19 3.83
C PRO A 78 10.26 8.24 3.18
N ILE A 79 9.41 7.28 3.51
CA ILE A 79 8.04 7.19 3.00
C ILE A 79 7.21 8.33 3.58
N CYS A 80 6.53 9.08 2.71
CA CYS A 80 5.68 10.21 3.08
C CYS A 80 4.20 9.99 2.76
N SER A 81 3.86 8.92 2.05
CA SER A 81 2.50 8.64 1.61
C SER A 81 2.24 7.13 1.50
N ILE A 82 1.02 6.71 1.82
CA ILE A 82 0.49 5.36 1.55
C ILE A 82 -0.79 5.55 0.74
N VAL A 83 -0.85 4.92 -0.43
CA VAL A 83 -1.95 5.07 -1.40
C VAL A 83 -2.35 3.72 -1.97
N GLY A 84 -3.62 3.59 -2.37
CA GLY A 84 -4.11 2.47 -3.16
C GLY A 84 -3.83 2.65 -4.64
N HIS A 85 -3.91 1.57 -5.41
CA HIS A 85 -3.70 1.62 -6.86
C HIS A 85 -4.80 2.43 -7.56
N GLU A 86 -6.02 2.34 -7.07
CA GLU A 86 -7.18 3.14 -7.50
C GLU A 86 -6.94 4.65 -7.34
N ASN A 87 -6.13 5.08 -6.37
CA ASN A 87 -5.86 6.49 -6.17
C ASN A 87 -4.87 7.03 -7.20
N ILE A 88 -3.86 6.23 -7.58
CA ILE A 88 -2.80 6.66 -8.52
C ILE A 88 -3.10 6.35 -9.98
N ALA A 89 -4.13 5.55 -10.25
CA ALA A 89 -4.57 5.19 -11.60
C ALA A 89 -6.11 5.15 -11.67
N PRO A 90 -6.78 6.28 -11.37
CA PRO A 90 -8.23 6.36 -11.40
C PRO A 90 -8.76 5.98 -12.79
N ALA A 91 -9.95 5.39 -12.85
CA ALA A 91 -10.59 4.80 -14.04
C ALA A 91 -9.90 3.56 -14.65
N ARG A 92 -8.62 3.29 -14.36
CA ARG A 92 -7.93 2.07 -14.83
C ARG A 92 -7.93 0.96 -13.77
N LYS A 93 -7.84 1.33 -12.49
CA LYS A 93 -7.67 0.38 -11.38
C LYS A 93 -8.67 0.66 -10.27
N THR A 94 -9.08 -0.41 -9.61
CA THR A 94 -10.08 -0.44 -8.53
C THR A 94 -9.57 -1.17 -7.30
N ASP A 95 -8.30 -1.60 -7.31
CA ASP A 95 -7.61 -2.22 -6.19
C ASP A 95 -6.97 -1.16 -5.28
N PRO A 96 -6.92 -1.36 -3.95
CA PRO A 96 -7.38 -2.56 -3.23
C PRO A 96 -8.92 -2.63 -3.04
N GLY A 97 -9.64 -1.57 -3.41
CA GLY A 97 -11.09 -1.55 -3.53
C GLY A 97 -11.85 -1.48 -2.21
N GLN A 98 -13.18 -1.52 -2.30
CA GLN A 98 -14.10 -1.28 -1.18
C GLN A 98 -13.93 -2.21 0.03
N PHE A 99 -13.28 -3.36 -0.14
CA PHE A 99 -13.05 -4.33 0.93
C PHE A 99 -11.77 -4.03 1.73
N PHE A 100 -10.97 -3.07 1.29
CA PHE A 100 -9.81 -2.59 2.03
C PHE A 100 -10.24 -1.50 3.01
N ASP A 101 -10.08 -1.81 4.29
CA ASP A 101 -10.42 -0.95 5.40
C ASP A 101 -9.21 -0.08 5.77
N TRP A 102 -9.17 1.10 5.15
CA TRP A 102 -8.17 2.13 5.42
C TRP A 102 -8.17 2.61 6.88
N GLN A 103 -9.34 2.61 7.54
CA GLN A 103 -9.44 3.03 8.93
C GLN A 103 -8.80 1.97 9.83
N TYR A 104 -9.13 0.70 9.62
CA TYR A 104 -8.55 -0.39 10.37
C TYR A 104 -7.02 -0.45 10.21
N LEU A 105 -6.48 -0.25 9.00
CA LEU A 105 -5.04 -0.12 8.81
C LEU A 105 -4.44 1.02 9.65
N LYS A 106 -5.06 2.21 9.64
CA LYS A 106 -4.57 3.36 10.44
C LYS A 106 -4.58 3.07 11.94
N GLU A 107 -5.59 2.36 12.43
CA GLU A 107 -5.68 1.92 13.82
C GLU A 107 -4.55 0.95 14.16
N GLN A 108 -4.28 -0.05 13.31
CA GLN A 108 -3.17 -0.99 13.49
C GLN A 108 -1.81 -0.27 13.51
N LEU A 109 -1.56 0.66 12.58
CA LEU A 109 -0.32 1.45 12.55
C LEU A 109 -0.15 2.30 13.81
N SER A 110 -1.23 2.90 14.30
CA SER A 110 -1.22 3.70 15.53
C SER A 110 -0.87 2.85 16.76
N GLN A 111 -1.37 1.60 16.82
CA GLN A 111 -1.06 0.66 17.91
C GLN A 111 0.42 0.25 17.94
N LEU A 112 1.11 0.23 16.79
CA LEU A 112 2.55 0.01 16.70
C LEU A 112 3.39 1.22 17.14
N GLY A 113 2.75 2.29 17.62
CA GLY A 113 3.44 3.50 18.06
C GLY A 113 3.91 4.39 16.90
N MET A 114 3.45 4.12 15.67
CA MET A 114 3.79 4.95 14.52
C MET A 114 3.14 6.33 14.63
N VAL A 115 3.94 7.36 14.39
CA VAL A 115 3.44 8.73 14.23
C VAL A 115 2.84 8.86 12.83
N ILE A 116 1.61 8.35 12.65
CA ILE A 116 0.88 8.42 11.38
C ILE A 116 0.63 9.86 10.91
N ASN A 117 0.78 10.86 11.79
CA ASN A 117 0.58 12.28 11.48
C ASN A 117 1.52 12.82 10.40
N MET A 118 2.65 12.13 10.13
CA MET A 118 3.59 12.51 9.07
C MET A 118 3.40 11.72 7.76
N ILE A 119 2.50 10.72 7.75
CA ILE A 119 2.21 9.91 6.57
C ILE A 119 0.88 10.36 5.96
N ARG A 120 0.91 10.74 4.68
CA ARG A 120 -0.28 11.10 3.92
C ARG A 120 -1.04 9.84 3.49
N PHE A 121 -2.34 9.81 3.75
CA PHE A 121 -3.26 8.81 3.21
C PHE A 121 -4.19 9.50 2.20
N PRO A 122 -4.71 8.78 1.19
CA PRO A 122 -5.75 9.32 0.32
C PRO A 122 -6.95 9.79 1.15
N SER A 123 -7.61 10.85 0.71
CA SER A 123 -8.87 11.27 1.32
C SER A 123 -9.91 10.16 1.15
N LEU A 124 -10.65 9.85 2.22
CA LEU A 124 -11.76 8.87 2.22
C LEU A 124 -12.96 9.28 1.34
N ALA A 125 -12.81 10.32 0.53
CA ALA A 125 -13.86 10.91 -0.30
C ALA A 125 -13.39 11.00 -1.75
N CYS A 126 -13.66 9.94 -2.50
CA CYS A 126 -14.08 10.01 -3.90
C CYS A 126 -15.33 9.14 -4.04
#